data_AF-A0A1B6F386-F1
#
_entry.id   AF-A0A1B6F386-F1
#
_cell.length_a   1.000
_cell.length_b   1.000
_cell.length_c   1.000
_cell.angle_alpha   90.00
_cell.angle_beta   90.00
_cell.angle_gamma   90.00
#
_symmetry.space_group_name_H-M   'P 1'
#
loop_
_entity.id
_entity.type
_entity.pdbx_description
1 polymer ?
#
loop_
_entity_poly.entity_id
_entity_poly.type
_entity_poly.pdbx_seq_one_letter_code
_entity_poly.pdbx_strand_id
1 'polypeptide(L)'
;GISITGGREHGVPILISELDPGGDTTDLYVGDSVLSVNGIDLTQASHQEAVNLLSNQSGNVTLRVQYLSNGGEDSEEDNDLSNLRYRFFEDPPEGTFYRLNGFAENNKRGGG
;
A
#
# COMPACT_ATOMS: atom_id res chain seq x y z
N GLY A 1 -0.55 -11.94 12.12
CA GLY A 1 0.76 -11.71 11.48
C GLY A 1 0.61 -10.79 10.30
N ILE A 2 1.75 -10.34 9.78
CA ILE A 2 1.86 -9.65 8.50
C ILE A 2 2.90 -10.40 7.67
N SER A 3 2.65 -10.55 6.38
CA SER A 3 3.62 -11.11 5.44
C SER A 3 4.20 -9.99 4.59
N ILE A 4 5.50 -10.03 4.33
CA ILE A 4 6.20 -9.03 3.53
C ILE A 4 6.92 -9.63 2.33
N THR A 5 7.08 -8.82 1.28
CA THR A 5 7.87 -9.12 0.09
C THR A 5 8.73 -7.92 -0.31
N GLY A 6 9.59 -8.09 -1.31
CA GLY A 6 10.48 -7.06 -1.82
C GLY A 6 11.75 -6.87 -0.99
N GLY A 7 12.45 -5.75 -1.22
CA GLY A 7 13.77 -5.47 -0.63
C GLY A 7 14.69 -4.81 -1.65
N ARG A 8 15.66 -4.01 -1.18
CA ARG A 8 16.56 -3.26 -2.08
C ARG A 8 17.29 -4.14 -3.09
N GLU A 9 17.61 -5.38 -2.73
CA GLU A 9 18.31 -6.33 -3.61
C GLU A 9 17.46 -6.75 -4.82
N HIS A 10 16.14 -6.60 -4.72
CA HIS A 10 15.18 -6.83 -5.78
C HIS A 10 14.80 -5.55 -6.54
N GLY A 11 15.34 -4.38 -6.14
CA GLY A 11 15.01 -3.10 -6.74
C GLY A 11 13.58 -2.61 -6.44
N VAL A 12 12.92 -3.21 -5.46
CA VAL A 12 11.54 -2.88 -5.05
C VAL A 12 11.50 -2.63 -3.53
N PRO A 13 10.61 -1.76 -3.04
CA PRO A 13 10.50 -1.50 -1.60
C PRO A 13 9.95 -2.73 -0.85
N ILE A 14 10.00 -2.68 0.48
CA ILE A 14 9.32 -3.68 1.33
C ILE A 14 7.80 -3.45 1.22
N LEU A 15 7.06 -4.48 0.82
CA LEU A 15 5.61 -4.45 0.61
C LEU A 15 4.90 -5.43 1.53
N ILE A 16 3.68 -5.09 1.95
CA ILE A 16 2.77 -6.01 2.64
C ILE A 16 2.12 -6.91 1.59
N SER A 17 2.33 -8.22 1.68
CA SER A 17 1.72 -9.21 0.79
C SER A 17 0.47 -9.87 1.39
N GLU A 18 0.37 -9.90 2.72
CA GLU A 18 -0.76 -10.51 3.43
C GLU A 18 -0.93 -9.89 4.81
N LEU A 19 -2.18 -9.84 5.28
CA LEU A 19 -2.56 -9.40 6.61
C LEU A 19 -3.38 -10.50 7.26
N ASP A 20 -2.98 -10.95 8.45
CA ASP A 20 -3.87 -11.83 9.22
C ASP A 20 -5.08 -11.04 9.72
N PRO A 21 -6.28 -11.63 9.63
CA PRO A 21 -7.51 -11.04 10.16
C PRO A 21 -7.55 -10.94 11.70
N GLY A 22 -6.59 -11.55 12.40
CA GLY A 22 -6.51 -11.55 13.88
C GLY A 22 -5.62 -10.48 14.50
N GLY A 23 -5.00 -9.59 13.70
CA GLY A 23 -4.14 -8.50 14.21
C GLY A 23 -4.86 -7.14 14.21
N ASP A 24 -4.44 -6.23 15.09
CA ASP A 24 -4.79 -4.80 15.03
C ASP A 24 -4.10 -4.13 13.82
N THR A 25 -4.57 -4.47 12.63
CA THR A 25 -4.09 -3.97 11.33
C THR A 25 -5.11 -3.02 10.71
N THR A 26 -5.85 -2.29 11.55
CA THR A 26 -7.04 -1.48 11.22
C THR A 26 -6.80 -0.36 10.22
N ASP A 27 -5.57 -0.12 9.77
CA ASP A 27 -5.24 0.86 8.73
C ASP A 27 -4.16 0.40 7.73
N LEU A 28 -3.87 -0.90 7.70
CA LEU A 28 -2.91 -1.50 6.76
C LEU A 28 -3.64 -2.20 5.61
N TYR A 29 -3.02 -2.16 4.44
CA TYR A 29 -3.56 -2.73 3.21
C TYR A 29 -2.53 -3.62 2.53
N VAL A 30 -3.00 -4.66 1.84
CA VAL A 30 -2.11 -5.44 0.97
C VAL A 30 -1.65 -4.54 -0.18
N GLY A 31 -0.34 -4.56 -0.46
CA GLY A 31 0.32 -3.69 -1.42
C GLY A 31 0.91 -2.40 -0.84
N ASP A 32 0.66 -2.08 0.43
CA ASP A 32 1.31 -0.94 1.08
C ASP A 32 2.82 -1.14 1.20
N SER A 33 3.58 -0.08 0.93
CA SER A 33 5.02 -0.06 1.15
C SER A 33 5.35 0.32 2.58
N VAL A 34 6.14 -0.52 3.26
CA VAL A 34 6.61 -0.27 4.62
C VAL A 34 7.84 0.64 4.59
N LEU A 35 7.68 1.87 5.05
CA LEU A 35 8.76 2.86 5.11
C LEU A 35 9.58 2.74 6.39
N SER A 36 8.96 2.40 7.52
CA SER A 36 9.67 2.24 8.80
C SER A 36 8.89 1.41 9.82
N VAL A 37 9.63 0.77 10.73
CA VAL A 37 9.09 0.01 11.86
C VAL A 37 9.64 0.62 13.15
N ASN A 38 8.76 1.07 14.05
CA ASN A 38 9.16 1.69 15.33
C ASN A 38 10.21 2.81 15.18
N GLY A 39 10.11 3.58 14.08
CA GLY A 39 11.05 4.66 13.75
C GLY A 39 12.33 4.22 13.03
N ILE A 40 12.56 2.92 12.85
CA ILE A 40 13.68 2.38 12.07
C ILE A 40 13.31 2.37 10.60
N ASP A 41 14.10 3.07 9.77
CA ASP A 41 13.88 3.18 8.34
C ASP A 41 14.08 1.83 7.61
N LEU A 42 13.15 1.51 6.70
CA LEU A 42 13.19 0.32 5.85
C LEU A 42 13.29 0.66 4.36
N THR A 43 13.40 1.94 3.99
CA THR A 43 13.38 2.37 2.57
C THR A 43 14.55 1.83 1.77
N GLN A 44 15.66 1.52 2.44
CA GLN A 44 16.87 0.93 1.86
C GLN A 44 17.22 -0.42 2.50
N ALA A 45 16.27 -1.05 3.19
CA ALA A 45 16.48 -2.35 3.80
C ALA A 45 16.47 -3.46 2.74
N SER A 46 17.28 -4.50 2.97
CA SER A 46 17.11 -5.76 2.27
C SER A 46 15.90 -6.53 2.79
N HIS A 47 15.45 -7.54 2.03
CA HIS A 47 14.38 -8.44 2.46
C HIS A 47 14.68 -9.03 3.84
N GLN A 48 15.90 -9.56 3.99
CA GLN A 48 16.33 -10.20 5.24
C GLN A 48 16.41 -9.22 6.41
N GLU A 49 16.89 -7.99 6.19
CA GLU A 49 16.91 -6.95 7.24
C GLU A 49 15.49 -6.61 7.70
N ALA A 50 14.56 -6.46 6.76
CA ALA A 50 13.16 -6.19 7.08
C ALA A 50 12.51 -7.34 7.87
N VAL A 51 12.72 -8.59 7.45
CA VAL A 51 12.24 -9.78 8.16
C VAL A 51 12.78 -9.83 9.57
N ASN A 52 14.10 -9.62 9.74
CA ASN A 52 14.73 -9.62 11.05
C ASN A 52 14.19 -8.50 11.94
N LEU A 53 14.00 -7.30 11.39
CA LEU A 53 13.46 -6.17 12.15
C LEU A 53 12.04 -6.46 12.61
N LEU A 54 11.15 -6.87 11.72
CA LEU A 54 9.75 -7.19 12.04
C LEU A 54 9.63 -8.36 13.02
N SER A 55 10.42 -9.42 12.84
CA SER A 55 10.37 -10.61 13.70
C SER A 55 10.90 -10.36 15.11
N ASN A 56 11.80 -9.38 15.28
CA ASN A 56 12.34 -9.01 16.59
C ASN A 56 11.47 -8.00 17.34
N GLN A 57 10.39 -7.48 16.72
CA GLN A 57 9.49 -6.59 17.44
C GLN A 57 8.58 -7.38 18.38
N SER A 58 8.31 -6.81 19.55
CA SER A 58 7.37 -7.36 20.52
C SER A 58 6.51 -6.25 21.11
N GLY A 59 5.28 -6.58 21.50
CA GLY A 59 4.31 -5.60 21.98
C GLY A 59 3.75 -4.71 20.87
N ASN A 60 3.61 -3.41 21.15
CA ASN A 60 3.00 -2.46 20.21
C ASN A 60 3.99 -2.09 19.09
N VAL A 61 3.66 -2.43 17.85
CA VAL A 61 4.49 -2.12 16.67
C VAL A 61 3.85 -0.98 15.88
N THR A 62 4.59 0.11 15.70
CA THR A 62 4.16 1.23 14.87
C THR A 62 4.80 1.11 13.49
N LEU A 63 3.96 0.99 12.46
CA LEU A 63 4.40 0.98 11.06
C LEU A 63 4.10 2.33 10.42
N ARG A 64 5.07 2.85 9.66
CA ARG A 64 4.81 3.93 8.70
C ARG A 64 4.75 3.31 7.31
N VAL A 65 3.60 3.45 6.66
CA VAL A 65 3.38 2.89 5.33
C VAL A 65 3.08 3.98 4.30
N GLN A 66 3.38 3.70 3.04
CA GLN A 66 3.03 4.51 1.89
C GLN A 66 2.20 3.65 0.93
N TYR A 67 1.03 4.15 0.58
CA TYR A 67 0.22 3.54 -0.46
C TYR A 67 0.94 3.67 -1.80
N LEU A 68 1.17 2.52 -2.44
CA LEU A 68 1.51 2.44 -3.85
C LEU A 68 0.21 2.06 -4.55
N SER A 69 -0.50 3.06 -5.10
CA SER A 69 -1.56 2.78 -6.07
C SER A 69 -0.89 2.12 -7.26
N ASN A 70 -0.83 0.78 -7.27
CA ASN A 70 -0.67 0.06 -8.50
C ASN A 70 -1.89 0.43 -9.33
N GLY A 71 -1.71 1.33 -10.30
CA GLY A 71 -2.73 1.60 -11.30
C GLY A 71 -3.20 0.26 -11.84
N GLY A 72 -4.43 -0.10 -11.53
CA GLY A 72 -5.05 -1.31 -12.04
C GLY A 72 -5.16 -1.16 -13.54
N GLU A 73 -4.22 -1.77 -14.25
CA GLU A 73 -4.43 -2.14 -15.63
C GLU A 73 -4.45 -3.68 -15.67
N ASP A 74 -5.65 -4.17 -15.94
CA ASP A 74 -6.01 -5.48 -16.47
C ASP A 74 -5.61 -6.73 -15.68
N SER A 75 -6.55 -7.26 -14.88
CA SER A 75 -6.90 -8.68 -14.95
C SER A 75 -8.28 -8.89 -14.31
N GLU A 76 -9.30 -9.06 -15.15
CA GLU A 76 -10.57 -9.68 -14.77
C GLU A 76 -10.33 -11.16 -14.48
N GLU A 77 -9.87 -11.52 -13.28
CA GLU A 77 -9.87 -12.93 -12.86
C GLU A 77 -10.59 -13.08 -11.52
N ASP A 78 -11.86 -13.47 -11.66
CA ASP A 78 -12.82 -13.94 -10.68
C ASP A 78 -12.18 -14.89 -9.65
N ASN A 79 -11.84 -14.41 -8.44
CA ASN A 79 -11.57 -15.24 -7.26
C ASN A 79 -11.68 -14.39 -5.99
N ASP A 80 -12.86 -14.35 -5.35
CA ASP A 80 -13.12 -13.96 -3.95
C ASP A 80 -12.10 -13.00 -3.26
N LEU A 81 -11.78 -11.86 -3.88
CA LEU A 81 -10.84 -10.85 -3.35
C LEU A 81 -11.46 -9.95 -2.27
N SER A 82 -12.74 -10.16 -1.93
CA SER A 82 -13.48 -9.32 -0.98
C SER A 82 -12.95 -9.39 0.46
N ASN A 83 -12.10 -10.37 0.77
CA ASN A 83 -11.50 -10.53 2.10
C ASN A 83 -10.05 -10.04 2.20
N LEU A 84 -9.48 -9.58 1.08
CA LEU A 84 -8.18 -8.91 1.09
C LEU A 84 -8.44 -7.42 1.15
N ARG A 85 -7.86 -6.79 2.18
CA ARG A 85 -8.00 -5.37 2.44
C ARG A 85 -7.20 -4.58 1.42
N TYR A 86 -7.74 -4.49 0.22
CA TYR A 86 -7.28 -3.60 -0.84
C TYR A 86 -8.10 -2.33 -0.76
N ARG A 87 -7.42 -1.18 -0.65
CA ARG A 87 -8.10 0.13 -0.50
C ARG A 87 -8.93 0.53 -1.73
N PHE A 88 -8.85 -0.26 -2.81
CA PHE A 88 -9.74 -0.15 -3.98
C PHE A 88 -11.21 -0.47 -3.64
N PHE A 89 -11.46 -1.30 -2.62
CA PHE A 89 -12.82 -1.71 -2.21
C PHE A 89 -13.31 -1.03 -0.92
N GLU A 90 -12.45 -0.25 -0.24
CA GLU A 90 -12.88 0.59 0.87
C GLU A 90 -13.38 1.93 0.34
N ASP A 91 -14.54 2.38 0.86
CA ASP A 91 -15.07 3.71 0.57
C ASP A 91 -13.94 4.73 0.80
N PRO A 92 -13.58 5.54 -0.21
CA PRO A 92 -12.52 6.51 -0.05
C PRO A 92 -12.87 7.44 1.13
N PRO A 93 -11.91 7.82 1.98
CA PRO A 93 -12.19 8.73 3.07
C PRO A 93 -12.84 10.00 2.50
N GLU A 94 -13.95 10.43 3.11
CA GLU A 94 -14.74 11.58 2.67
C GLU A 94 -13.81 12.78 2.40
N GLY A 95 -13.77 13.24 1.15
CA GLY A 95 -12.86 14.30 0.70
C GLY A 95 -11.66 13.84 -0.13
N THR A 96 -11.55 12.56 -0.48
CA THR A 96 -10.52 12.09 -1.43
C THR A 96 -10.94 12.44 -2.86
N PHE A 97 -10.36 13.52 -3.40
CA PHE A 97 -10.52 13.90 -4.80
C PHE A 97 -9.44 13.23 -5.65
N TYR A 98 -9.81 12.22 -6.43
CA TYR A 98 -8.95 11.69 -7.48
C TYR A 98 -8.90 12.68 -8.64
N ARG A 99 -7.84 13.49 -8.70
CA ARG A 99 -7.55 14.28 -9.90
C ARG A 99 -7.08 13.32 -11.01
N LEU A 100 -8.00 12.97 -11.90
CA LEU A 100 -7.66 12.39 -13.19
C LEU A 100 -6.87 13.43 -13.99
N ASN A 101 -5.55 13.31 -14.02
CA ASN A 101 -4.73 14.01 -15.01
C ASN A 101 -5.03 13.40 -16.39
N GLY A 102 -6.04 13.90 -17.07
CA GLY A 102 -6.39 13.40 -18.40
C GLY A 102 -7.55 14.09 -19.12
N PHE A 103 -8.50 14.67 -18.41
CA PHE A 103 -9.56 15.45 -19.06
C PHE A 103 -9.22 16.93 -19.02
N ALA A 104 -8.46 17.38 -20.01
CA ALA A 104 -8.43 18.79 -20.36
C ALA A 104 -9.83 19.19 -20.88
N GLU A 105 -10.75 19.43 -19.96
CA GLU A 105 -11.88 20.31 -20.19
C GLU A 105 -11.30 21.70 -20.49
N ASN A 106 -11.24 22.06 -21.77
CA ASN A 106 -11.37 23.47 -22.12
C ASN A 106 -12.02 23.64 -23.50
N ASN A 107 -13.34 23.46 -23.42
CA ASN A 107 -14.36 24.21 -24.11
C ASN A 107 -13.93 25.69 -24.31
N LYS A 108 -13.39 26.06 -25.47
CA LYS A 108 -13.22 27.47 -25.85
C LYS A 108 -14.58 28.04 -26.28
N ARG A 109 -15.18 28.78 -25.36
CA ARG A 109 -16.27 29.74 -25.59
C ARG A 109 -15.91 30.71 -26.72
N GLY A 110 -16.91 31.03 -27.54
CA GLY A 110 -16.83 32.07 -28.57
C GLY A 110 -16.76 33.49 -28.01
N GLY A 111 -16.49 34.44 -28.91
CA GLY A 111 -16.62 35.88 -28.67
C GLY A 111 -15.54 36.71 -29.36
N GLY A 112 -15.86 37.24 -30.53
CA GLY A 112 -15.07 38.15 -31.34
C GLY A 112 -15.74 38.38 -32.68
#